data_AF-A0A110B459-F1
#
_entry.id   AF-A0A110B459-F1
#
_cell.length_a   1.000
_cell.length_b   1.000
_cell.length_c   1.000
_cell.angle_alpha   90.00
_cell.angle_beta   90.00
_cell.angle_gamma   90.00
#
_symmetry.space_group_name_H-M   'P 1'
#
loop_
_entity.id
_entity.type
_entity.pdbx_description
1 polymer ?
#
loop_
_entity_poly.entity_id
_entity_poly.type
_entity_poly.pdbx_seq_one_letter_code
_entity_poly.pdbx_strand_id
1 'polypeptide(L)'
;MVVTTLGSCVSACVRDRRLAVGGMNHFMLPLRGGAGRVNDPLSESARYGNYAMEQLINRIMALGGKRSDLEVKLFGGGRVLDAVTDIGKRNIEFAREYIATEGLRLLSEDLGGDYPRKVQYFPESGRARSKKLYTTRNNTVVRREEHYLHEIDESPKAGDIDLF
;
A
#
# COMPACT_ATOMS: atom_id res chain seq x y z
N MET A 1 -3.13 17.20 -1.67
CA MET A 1 -2.26 16.49 -0.69
C MET A 1 -3.04 15.32 -0.14
N VAL A 2 -2.41 14.17 -0.02
CA VAL A 2 -3.05 12.95 0.50
C VAL A 2 -2.33 12.47 1.76
N VAL A 3 -3.06 11.96 2.75
CA VAL A 3 -2.51 11.60 4.05
C VAL A 3 -3.05 10.26 4.52
N THR A 4 -2.17 9.35 4.92
CA THR A 4 -2.55 8.06 5.52
C THR A 4 -1.69 7.74 6.74
N THR A 5 -2.18 6.84 7.58
CA THR A 5 -1.42 6.25 8.69
C THR A 5 -1.33 4.75 8.45
N LEU A 6 -0.09 4.25 8.39
CA LEU A 6 0.22 2.87 8.02
C LEU A 6 0.76 2.13 9.24
N GLY A 7 0.16 0.97 9.52
CA GLY A 7 0.74 -0.07 10.36
C GLY A 7 1.41 -1.14 9.49
N SER A 8 0.89 -2.38 9.48
CA SER A 8 1.40 -3.43 8.58
C SER A 8 1.03 -3.23 7.10
N CYS A 9 0.06 -2.37 6.78
CA CYS A 9 -0.28 -2.02 5.40
C CYS A 9 0.88 -1.35 4.67
N VAL A 10 0.87 -1.45 3.34
CA VAL A 10 1.78 -0.69 2.47
C VAL A 10 0.97 0.30 1.63
N SER A 11 1.57 1.47 1.40
CA SER A 11 1.07 2.47 0.47
C SER A 11 2.08 2.70 -0.63
N ALA A 12 1.63 2.57 -1.87
CA ALA A 12 2.37 3.02 -3.04
C ALA A 12 1.87 4.42 -3.44
N CYS A 13 2.78 5.39 -3.39
CA CYS A 13 2.59 6.72 -3.93
C CYS A 13 3.08 6.72 -5.38
N VAL A 14 2.18 6.89 -6.33
CA VAL A 14 2.48 6.84 -7.77
C VAL A 14 2.10 8.16 -8.41
N ARG A 15 2.94 8.67 -9.31
CA ARG A 15 2.57 9.83 -10.14
C ARG A 15 3.22 9.77 -11.51
N ASP A 16 2.61 10.48 -12.46
CA ASP A 16 3.27 10.91 -13.68
C ASP A 16 4.06 12.20 -13.41
N ARG A 17 5.38 12.16 -13.60
CA ARG A 17 6.26 13.30 -13.25
C ARG A 17 6.09 14.51 -14.17
N ARG A 18 5.55 14.33 -15.38
CA ARG A 18 5.37 15.39 -16.38
C ARG A 18 4.02 16.07 -16.24
N LEU A 19 2.97 15.28 -16.03
CA LEU A 19 1.61 15.79 -15.86
C LEU A 19 1.33 16.24 -14.43
N ALA A 20 2.19 15.88 -13.48
CA ALA A 20 2.02 16.21 -12.06
C ALA A 20 0.71 15.63 -11.47
N VAL A 21 0.17 14.58 -12.09
CA VAL A 21 -1.02 13.85 -11.66
C VAL A 21 -0.60 12.56 -10.97
N GLY A 22 -1.25 12.23 -9.86
CA GLY A 22 -0.91 11.03 -9.13
C GLY A 22 -1.82 10.76 -7.95
N GLY A 23 -1.45 9.75 -7.18
CA GLY A 23 -2.21 9.37 -6.01
C GLY A 23 -1.41 8.45 -5.12
N MET A 24 -2.09 7.93 -4.12
CA MET A 24 -1.56 6.85 -3.31
C MET A 24 -2.66 5.83 -3.07
N ASN A 25 -2.29 4.56 -3.04
CA ASN A 25 -3.17 3.51 -2.56
C ASN A 25 -2.85 3.17 -1.09
N HIS A 26 -3.72 2.41 -0.47
CA HIS A 26 -3.49 1.82 0.84
C HIS A 26 -3.97 0.37 0.77
N PHE A 27 -3.05 -0.60 0.80
CA PHE A 27 -3.42 -2.01 0.72
C PHE A 27 -2.78 -2.86 1.83
N MET A 28 -3.46 -3.96 2.14
CA MET A 28 -2.98 -5.06 2.97
C MET A 28 -3.42 -6.36 2.31
N LEU A 29 -2.52 -7.35 2.29
CA LEU A 29 -2.85 -8.67 1.77
C LEU A 29 -3.68 -9.46 2.79
N PRO A 30 -4.71 -10.22 2.35
CA PRO A 30 -5.47 -11.13 3.22
C PRO A 30 -4.55 -12.15 3.90
N LEU A 31 -4.88 -12.50 5.14
CA LEU A 31 -4.11 -13.48 5.92
C LEU A 31 -4.36 -14.91 5.45
N ARG A 32 -5.58 -15.20 5.00
CA ARG A 32 -6.02 -16.51 4.53
C ARG A 32 -6.87 -16.33 3.28
N GLY A 33 -6.58 -17.12 2.24
CA GLY A 33 -7.54 -17.29 1.14
C GLY A 33 -8.84 -17.83 1.74
N GLY A 34 -9.96 -17.21 1.42
CA GLY A 34 -11.24 -17.45 2.08
C GLY A 34 -11.59 -18.95 2.16
N ALA A 35 -12.31 -19.33 3.22
CA ALA A 35 -12.85 -20.68 3.39
C ALA A 35 -13.92 -20.97 2.32
N GLY A 36 -13.48 -21.21 1.09
CA GLY A 36 -14.37 -21.36 -0.05
C GLY A 36 -13.64 -21.21 -1.38
N ARG A 37 -13.13 -22.34 -1.89
CA ARG A 37 -12.76 -22.62 -3.29
C ARG A 37 -11.29 -22.37 -3.68
N VAL A 38 -10.53 -23.48 -3.57
CA VAL A 38 -9.62 -24.06 -4.57
C VAL A 38 -8.56 -23.14 -5.20
N ASN A 39 -7.31 -23.39 -4.76
CA ASN A 39 -5.99 -23.18 -5.39
C ASN A 39 -5.26 -21.86 -5.10
N ASP A 40 -4.42 -21.95 -4.06
CA ASP A 40 -3.32 -21.06 -3.66
C ASP A 40 -3.70 -19.72 -3.00
N PRO A 41 -3.64 -19.65 -1.65
CA PRO A 41 -3.78 -18.40 -0.86
C PRO A 41 -2.82 -17.29 -1.29
N LEU A 42 -1.66 -17.64 -1.86
CA LEU A 42 -0.70 -16.67 -2.38
C LEU A 42 -1.25 -15.97 -3.64
N SER A 43 -1.98 -16.71 -4.47
CA SER A 43 -2.59 -16.19 -5.70
C SER A 43 -3.71 -15.19 -5.40
N GLU A 44 -4.53 -15.43 -4.37
CA GLU A 44 -5.60 -14.50 -3.99
C GLU A 44 -5.07 -13.21 -3.37
N SER A 45 -4.06 -13.34 -2.50
CA SER A 45 -3.34 -12.19 -1.95
C SER A 45 -2.74 -11.34 -3.07
N ALA A 46 -2.01 -11.98 -4.00
CA ALA A 46 -1.41 -11.29 -5.13
C ALA A 46 -2.46 -10.59 -6.01
N ARG A 47 -3.61 -11.23 -6.28
CA ARG A 47 -4.73 -10.60 -7.00
C ARG A 47 -5.20 -9.30 -6.33
N TYR A 48 -5.33 -9.31 -5.01
CA TYR A 48 -5.77 -8.13 -4.26
C TYR A 48 -4.77 -6.97 -4.37
N GLY A 49 -3.49 -7.25 -4.10
CA GLY A 49 -2.44 -6.25 -4.22
C GLY A 49 -2.29 -5.74 -5.66
N ASN A 50 -2.38 -6.63 -6.66
CA ASN A 50 -2.29 -6.28 -8.07
C ASN A 50 -3.43 -5.34 -8.45
N TYR A 51 -4.66 -5.67 -8.05
CA TYR A 51 -5.81 -4.83 -8.31
C TYR A 51 -5.62 -3.42 -7.71
N ALA A 52 -5.19 -3.30 -6.45
CA ALA A 52 -4.97 -2.00 -5.81
C ALA A 52 -3.90 -1.15 -6.53
N MET A 53 -2.84 -1.78 -7.04
CA MET A 53 -1.80 -1.09 -7.83
C MET A 53 -2.30 -0.71 -9.22
N GLU A 54 -2.96 -1.63 -9.92
CA GLU A 54 -3.51 -1.44 -11.26
C GLU A 54 -4.56 -0.34 -11.30
N GLN A 55 -5.49 -0.31 -10.34
CA GLN A 55 -6.51 0.73 -10.29
C GLN A 55 -5.92 2.14 -10.14
N LEU A 56 -4.89 2.30 -9.29
CA LEU A 56 -4.19 3.57 -9.13
C LEU A 56 -3.49 3.98 -10.43
N ILE A 57 -2.74 3.07 -11.03
CA ILE A 57 -2.02 3.32 -12.28
C ILE A 57 -3.01 3.64 -13.40
N ASN A 58 -4.06 2.83 -13.58
CA ASN A 58 -5.06 3.00 -14.62
C ASN A 58 -5.77 4.34 -14.50
N ARG A 59 -6.03 4.83 -13.29
CA ARG A 59 -6.57 6.19 -13.14
C ARG A 59 -5.60 7.26 -13.60
N ILE A 60 -4.32 7.17 -13.24
CA ILE A 60 -3.30 8.13 -13.69
C ILE A 60 -3.21 8.10 -15.22
N MET A 61 -3.22 6.90 -15.82
CA MET A 61 -3.23 6.72 -17.28
C MET A 61 -4.50 7.30 -17.92
N ALA A 62 -5.67 7.13 -17.30
CA ALA A 62 -6.95 7.69 -17.78
C ALA A 62 -6.96 9.23 -17.79
N LEU A 63 -6.10 9.86 -16.97
CA LEU A 63 -5.87 11.31 -16.96
C LEU A 63 -4.79 11.76 -17.96
N GLY A 64 -4.34 10.85 -18.85
CA GLY A 64 -3.35 11.11 -19.88
C GLY A 64 -1.91 10.72 -19.49
N GLY A 65 -1.72 10.14 -18.30
CA GLY A 65 -0.42 9.69 -17.81
C GLY A 65 0.24 8.67 -18.72
N LYS A 66 1.58 8.62 -18.67
CA LYS A 66 2.39 7.67 -19.43
C LYS A 66 3.18 6.80 -18.48
N ARG A 67 3.16 5.48 -18.74
CA ARG A 67 3.84 4.50 -17.90
C ARG A 67 5.33 4.77 -17.73
N SER A 68 6.00 5.23 -18.79
CA SER A 68 7.42 5.62 -18.79
C SER A 68 7.74 6.84 -17.90
N ASP A 69 6.75 7.68 -17.66
CA ASP A 69 6.85 8.88 -16.83
C ASP A 69 6.42 8.65 -15.38
N LEU A 70 5.93 7.44 -15.06
CA LEU A 70 5.58 7.07 -13.70
C LEU A 70 6.81 6.99 -12.80
N GLU A 71 6.62 7.42 -11.57
CA GLU A 71 7.54 7.21 -10.46
C GLU A 71 6.78 6.74 -9.23
N VAL A 72 7.44 5.91 -8.43
CA VAL A 72 6.83 5.24 -7.27
C VAL A 72 7.64 5.52 -6.02
N LYS A 73 6.94 5.72 -4.90
CA LYS A 73 7.51 5.73 -3.56
C LYS A 73 6.70 4.82 -2.65
N LEU A 74 7.37 4.01 -1.85
CA LEU A 74 6.73 3.03 -0.97
C LEU A 74 6.86 3.42 0.50
N PHE A 75 5.78 3.23 1.26
CA PHE A 75 5.76 3.48 2.71
C PHE A 75 4.95 2.41 3.43
N GLY A 76 5.27 2.14 4.70
CA GLY A 76 4.48 1.29 5.59
C GLY A 76 5.14 -0.05 5.92
N GLY A 77 4.36 -1.12 6.00
CA GLY A 77 4.85 -2.47 6.30
C GLY A 77 5.45 -2.62 7.69
N GLY A 78 5.04 -1.79 8.65
CA GLY A 78 5.54 -1.84 10.03
C GLY A 78 5.00 -3.04 10.80
N ARG A 79 5.74 -3.53 11.79
CA ARG A 79 5.30 -4.61 12.69
C ARG A 79 4.59 -3.98 13.89
N VAL A 80 3.28 -3.76 13.77
CA VAL A 80 2.49 -3.10 14.84
C VAL A 80 1.68 -4.11 15.65
N LEU A 81 1.35 -5.26 15.06
CA LEU A 81 0.65 -6.36 15.72
C LEU A 81 1.66 -7.42 16.18
N ASP A 82 1.81 -7.58 17.50
CA ASP A 82 2.71 -8.60 18.09
C ASP A 82 2.31 -10.04 17.71
N ALA A 83 1.01 -10.28 17.46
CA ALA A 83 0.46 -11.60 17.15
C ALA A 83 0.57 -12.01 15.66
N VAL A 84 0.91 -11.07 14.77
CA VAL A 84 0.90 -11.31 13.32
C VAL A 84 2.14 -10.71 12.66
N THR A 85 3.28 -11.34 12.93
CA THR A 85 4.62 -10.81 12.62
C THR A 85 4.96 -10.71 11.13
N ASP A 86 4.21 -11.37 10.25
CA ASP A 86 4.58 -11.55 8.84
C ASP A 86 3.75 -10.75 7.82
N ILE A 87 2.64 -10.10 8.19
CA ILE A 87 1.82 -9.33 7.22
C ILE A 87 2.64 -8.21 6.58
N GLY A 88 3.27 -7.37 7.41
CA GLY A 88 4.04 -6.23 6.92
C GLY A 88 5.15 -6.67 5.97
N LYS A 89 5.82 -7.78 6.29
CA LYS A 89 6.86 -8.37 5.44
C LYS A 89 6.30 -8.84 4.09
N ARG A 90 5.19 -9.58 4.09
CA ARG A 90 4.52 -10.05 2.86
C ARG A 90 4.06 -8.87 1.98
N ASN A 91 3.50 -7.82 2.59
CA ASN A 91 3.07 -6.62 1.86
C ASN A 91 4.26 -5.90 1.21
N ILE A 92 5.39 -5.81 1.92
CA ILE A 92 6.64 -5.21 1.41
C ILE A 92 7.18 -6.01 0.23
N GLU A 93 7.28 -7.33 0.39
CA GLU A 93 7.79 -8.24 -0.65
C GLU A 93 6.93 -8.13 -1.92
N PHE A 94 5.62 -8.21 -1.76
CA PHE A 94 4.66 -8.01 -2.86
C PHE A 94 4.84 -6.66 -3.56
N ALA A 95 4.92 -5.55 -2.80
CA ALA A 95 5.05 -4.21 -3.38
C ALA A 95 6.33 -4.06 -4.22
N ARG A 96 7.45 -4.59 -3.72
CA ARG A 96 8.75 -4.56 -4.41
C ARG A 96 8.74 -5.44 -5.65
N GLU A 97 8.18 -6.64 -5.55
CA GLU A 97 8.06 -7.58 -6.67
C GLU A 97 7.17 -7.00 -7.78
N TYR A 98 6.03 -6.40 -7.41
CA TYR A 98 5.14 -5.74 -8.37
C TYR A 98 5.88 -4.64 -9.14
N ILE A 99 6.57 -3.74 -8.42
CA ILE A 99 7.31 -2.64 -9.06
C ILE A 99 8.40 -3.17 -10.00
N ALA A 100 9.13 -4.20 -9.58
CA ALA A 100 10.19 -4.81 -10.38
C ALA A 100 9.62 -5.48 -11.64
N THR A 101 8.55 -6.25 -11.48
CA THR A 101 7.86 -6.97 -12.57
C THR A 101 7.29 -6.00 -13.60
N GLU A 102 6.71 -4.90 -13.14
CA GLU A 102 6.11 -3.89 -14.01
C GLU A 102 7.11 -2.88 -14.59
N GLY A 103 8.39 -2.99 -14.22
CA GLY A 103 9.44 -2.07 -14.66
C GLY A 103 9.19 -0.63 -14.22
N LEU A 104 8.52 -0.42 -13.08
CA LEU A 104 8.21 0.91 -12.56
C LEU A 104 9.43 1.51 -11.84
N ARG A 105 9.60 2.83 -11.93
CA ARG A 105 10.74 3.52 -11.33
C ARG A 105 10.50 3.79 -9.83
N LEU A 106 11.07 2.95 -8.96
CA LEU A 106 11.13 3.20 -7.51
C LEU A 106 12.14 4.31 -7.20
N LEU A 107 11.68 5.41 -6.60
CA LEU A 107 12.57 6.53 -6.21
C LEU A 107 13.02 6.46 -4.76
N SER A 108 12.16 5.97 -3.88
CA SER A 108 12.46 5.89 -2.44
C SER A 108 11.47 4.98 -1.75
N GLU A 109 11.90 4.38 -0.65
CA GLU A 109 11.05 3.58 0.22
C GLU A 109 11.36 3.85 1.70
N ASP A 110 10.32 3.86 2.55
CA ASP A 110 10.44 3.84 4.02
C ASP A 110 9.49 2.77 4.57
N LEU A 111 10.01 1.54 4.56
CA LEU A 111 9.29 0.30 4.84
C LEU A 111 9.81 -0.40 6.11
N GLY A 112 8.96 -1.18 6.76
CA GLY A 112 9.36 -2.04 7.88
C GLY A 112 9.66 -1.32 9.19
N GLY A 113 10.04 -2.07 10.23
CA GLY A 113 10.30 -1.57 11.59
C GLY A 113 9.06 -1.61 12.50
N ASP A 114 9.25 -1.37 13.79
CA ASP A 114 8.25 -1.71 14.83
C ASP A 114 7.26 -0.58 15.16
N TYR A 115 7.17 0.41 14.27
CA TYR A 115 6.37 1.62 14.50
C TYR A 115 5.43 1.90 13.33
N PRO A 116 4.18 2.31 13.63
CA PRO A 116 3.33 2.94 12.65
C PRO A 116 3.99 4.20 12.08
N ARG A 117 3.62 4.57 10.86
CA ARG A 117 4.04 5.85 10.28
C ARG A 117 2.90 6.60 9.65
N LYS A 118 2.91 7.91 9.82
CA LYS A 118 2.03 8.83 9.10
C LYS A 118 2.74 9.29 7.83
N VAL A 119 2.08 9.12 6.70
CA VAL A 119 2.58 9.50 5.37
C VAL A 119 1.77 10.67 4.85
N GLN A 120 2.47 11.67 4.31
CA GLN A 120 1.87 12.77 3.57
C GLN A 120 2.48 12.80 2.18
N TYR A 121 1.66 12.65 1.15
CA TYR A 121 2.08 12.66 -0.24
C TYR A 121 1.53 13.89 -0.98
N PHE A 122 2.38 14.47 -1.81
CA PHE A 122 2.09 15.64 -2.65
C PHE A 122 2.27 15.25 -4.12
N PRO A 123 1.24 14.65 -4.78
CA PRO A 123 1.35 14.15 -6.15
C PRO A 123 1.92 15.17 -7.16
N GLU A 124 1.49 16.43 -7.06
CA GLU A 124 1.96 17.51 -7.93
C GLU A 124 3.50 17.65 -7.96
N SER A 125 4.15 17.48 -6.80
CA SER A 125 5.61 17.64 -6.66
C SER A 125 6.37 16.33 -6.50
N GLY A 126 5.68 15.22 -6.24
CA GLY A 126 6.27 13.93 -5.86
C GLY A 126 6.87 13.93 -4.47
N ARG A 127 6.80 15.03 -3.72
CA ARG A 127 7.32 15.10 -2.35
C ARG A 127 6.50 14.18 -1.46
N ALA A 128 7.20 13.44 -0.59
CA ALA A 128 6.59 12.63 0.44
C ALA A 128 7.23 12.96 1.78
N ARG A 129 6.44 12.92 2.85
CA ARG A 129 6.92 13.03 4.23
C ARG A 129 6.42 11.82 5.00
N SER A 130 7.34 11.15 5.70
CA SER A 130 7.03 10.04 6.60
C SER A 130 7.43 10.42 8.02
N LYS A 131 6.53 10.20 8.98
CA LYS A 131 6.80 10.38 10.40
C LYS A 131 6.47 9.09 11.14
N LYS A 132 7.49 8.43 11.69
CA LYS A 132 7.34 7.31 12.62
C LYS A 132 6.67 7.80 13.91
N LEU A 133 5.68 7.05 14.37
CA LEU A 133 4.89 7.36 15.55
C LEU A 133 5.44 6.51 16.72
N TYR A 134 6.40 7.07 17.46
CA TYR A 134 7.15 6.38 18.52
C TYR A 134 6.39 6.18 19.83
N THR A 135 5.20 6.78 19.99
CA THR A 135 4.43 6.65 21.23
C THR A 135 3.84 5.25 21.34
N THR A 136 4.12 4.60 22.47
CA THR A 136 3.77 3.24 22.90
C THR A 136 2.37 2.82 22.45
N ARG A 137 2.28 1.70 21.73
CA ARG A 137 1.03 0.99 21.34
C ARG A 137 -0.14 1.95 21.15
N ASN A 138 -0.17 2.64 20.01
CA ASN A 138 -1.35 3.40 19.62
C ASN A 138 -2.50 2.40 19.39
N ASN A 139 -3.30 2.15 20.43
CA ASN A 139 -4.44 1.23 20.40
C ASN A 139 -5.38 1.55 19.22
N THR A 140 -5.42 2.80 18.76
CA THR A 140 -6.20 3.18 17.59
C THR A 140 -5.65 2.61 16.29
N VAL A 141 -4.32 2.53 16.11
CA VAL A 141 -3.73 1.90 14.91
C VAL A 141 -3.94 0.40 14.95
N VAL A 142 -3.67 -0.24 16.09
CA VAL A 142 -3.90 -1.68 16.30
C VAL A 142 -5.35 -2.05 16.00
N ARG A 143 -6.33 -1.35 16.61
CA ARG A 143 -7.76 -1.61 16.37
C ARG A 143 -8.18 -1.38 14.92
N ARG A 144 -7.63 -0.35 14.27
CA ARG A 144 -7.90 -0.10 12.84
C ARG A 144 -7.34 -1.21 11.96
N GLU A 145 -6.17 -1.73 12.31
CA GLU A 145 -5.53 -2.80 11.57
C GLU A 145 -6.29 -4.13 11.74
N GLU A 146 -6.73 -4.45 12.96
CA GLU A 146 -7.61 -5.60 13.23
C GLU A 146 -8.95 -5.49 12.49
N HIS A 147 -9.57 -4.30 12.48
CA HIS A 147 -10.80 -4.06 11.74
C HIS A 147 -10.59 -4.23 10.23
N TYR A 148 -9.51 -3.65 9.69
CA TYR A 148 -9.20 -3.73 8.27
C TYR A 148 -8.91 -5.16 7.82
N LEU A 149 -8.20 -5.94 8.65
CA LEU A 149 -7.99 -7.37 8.41
C LEU A 149 -9.32 -8.14 8.35
N HIS A 150 -10.23 -7.89 9.30
CA HIS A 150 -11.55 -8.53 9.33
C HIS A 150 -12.38 -8.16 8.09
N GLU A 151 -12.39 -6.89 7.70
CA GLU A 151 -13.10 -6.43 6.50
C GLU A 151 -12.57 -7.08 5.22
N ILE A 152 -11.25 -7.17 5.05
CA ILE A 152 -10.63 -7.82 3.88
C ILE A 152 -11.00 -9.31 3.80
N ASP A 153 -11.02 -10.00 4.95
CA ASP A 153 -11.37 -11.42 5.01
C ASP A 153 -12.87 -11.66 4.76
N GLU A 154 -13.77 -10.78 5.23
CA GLU A 154 -15.23 -10.92 5.04
C GLU A 154 -15.73 -10.45 3.67
N SER A 155 -15.15 -9.37 3.14
CA SER A 155 -15.50 -8.79 1.85
C SER A 155 -14.25 -8.18 1.24
N PRO A 156 -13.61 -8.82 0.24
CA PRO A 156 -12.42 -8.28 -0.41
C PRO A 156 -12.76 -6.99 -1.18
N LYS A 157 -12.89 -5.88 -0.46
CA LYS A 157 -12.93 -4.53 -1.02
C LYS A 157 -11.49 -4.13 -1.23
N ALA A 158 -11.13 -3.93 -2.50
CA ALA A 158 -9.84 -3.40 -2.86
C ALA A 158 -9.54 -2.08 -2.12
N GLY A 159 -8.31 -1.95 -1.65
CA GLY A 159 -7.89 -0.86 -0.77
C GLY A 159 -8.22 0.53 -1.26
N ASP A 160 -8.30 1.48 -0.32
CA ASP A 160 -8.67 2.86 -0.63
C ASP A 160 -7.63 3.50 -1.58
N ILE A 161 -8.13 4.12 -2.64
CA ILE A 161 -7.33 4.85 -3.63
C ILE A 161 -7.73 6.30 -3.58
N ASP A 162 -6.80 7.13 -3.13
CA ASP A 162 -6.95 8.57 -3.10
C ASP A 162 -6.17 9.19 -4.26
N LEU A 163 -6.90 9.83 -5.17
CA LEU A 163 -6.38 10.44 -6.40
C LEU A 163 -6.43 11.96 -6.34
N PHE A 164 -5.44 12.61 -6.96
CA PHE A 164 -5.33 14.06 -7.04
C PHE A 164 -4.79 14.52 -8.41
#